data_AF-A0A1Y1VAI5-F1
#
_entry.id   AF-A0A1Y1VAI5-F1
#
_cell.length_a   1.000
_cell.length_b   1.000
_cell.length_c   1.000
_cell.angle_alpha   90.00
_cell.angle_beta   90.00
_cell.angle_gamma   90.00
#
_symmetry.space_group_name_H-M   'P 1'
#
loop_
_entity.id
_entity.type
_entity.pdbx_description
1 polymer ?
#
loop_
_entity_poly.entity_id
_entity_poly.type
_entity_poly.pdbx_seq_one_letter_code
_entity_poly.pdbx_strand_id
1 'polypeptide(L)'
;MLKKKEGKYDVIFYDNVYPIRFGPYLVDLRTVLPKEHIDMYSSGIASETCTYNDKWVGLPVEVDFNVLYVNEEILKEYNQEVPTTWNELIDTAEYILKEDRKKNPNSDLSAYNGLFDISSGMCSIYEIMYSFRNQKNDPFPDLLSENAIKALEKIKEIKERISSDEEFQSVIPYTINKLMNGRSIFLKYWNNIYSMKYKQHYLPGGKSGISGSCVGGSNIGINLFSSEEKKKGAALFIEYLTSKETQKELMASSNIATGIMELYDDEEVCKIVDCELVKNIQFINRPTHVNKDYDEYSAFFRERVFEYLYGNKTASQVLHEINDYSKIYKISLDEDDNSSLALLFIGILSGLMMIFGLSLVLLYIKKFKKYYNFLSKDFWFISILGLCLILGAGFLEYGDISKFKCQFKWIMVTFGITLNLIPILHKLFVYFPEENKYSTWIKIIDISFYSFLF
;
A
#
# COMPACT_ATOMS: atom_id res chain seq x y z
N MET A 1 -19.35 10.00 1.52
CA MET A 1 -20.21 10.83 0.65
C MET A 1 -20.43 10.21 -0.73
N LEU A 2 -19.39 10.01 -1.55
CA LEU A 2 -19.53 9.41 -2.90
C LEU A 2 -20.18 8.01 -2.90
N LYS A 3 -19.99 7.22 -1.84
CA LYS A 3 -20.69 5.94 -1.63
C LYS A 3 -22.22 6.02 -1.68
N LYS A 4 -22.82 7.18 -1.39
CA LYS A 4 -24.27 7.40 -1.47
C LYS A 4 -24.79 7.53 -2.92
N LYS A 5 -23.89 7.78 -3.88
CA LYS A 5 -24.21 7.86 -5.31
C LYS A 5 -25.27 8.91 -5.68
N GLU A 6 -25.35 9.99 -4.90
CA GLU A 6 -26.37 11.04 -5.05
C GLU A 6 -26.00 12.13 -6.07
N GLY A 7 -24.76 12.17 -6.58
CA GLY A 7 -24.34 13.21 -7.53
C GLY A 7 -24.40 14.65 -6.98
N LYS A 8 -24.33 14.83 -5.65
CA LYS A 8 -24.45 16.16 -5.00
C LYS A 8 -23.32 17.13 -5.37
N TYR A 9 -22.12 16.60 -5.60
CA TYR A 9 -20.93 17.37 -6.00
C TYR A 9 -20.43 16.84 -7.33
N ASP A 10 -20.16 17.73 -8.28
CA ASP A 10 -19.82 17.36 -9.66
C ASP A 10 -18.31 17.21 -9.88
N VAL A 11 -17.53 18.05 -9.22
CA VAL A 11 -16.07 18.09 -9.26
C VAL A 11 -15.53 17.69 -7.89
N ILE A 12 -14.52 16.82 -7.87
CA ILE A 12 -13.91 16.27 -6.67
C ILE A 12 -12.42 16.55 -6.70
N PHE A 13 -11.94 17.33 -5.73
CA PHE A 13 -10.52 17.44 -5.41
C PHE A 13 -10.15 16.36 -4.41
N TYR A 14 -9.02 15.70 -4.62
CA TYR A 14 -8.52 14.66 -3.73
C TYR A 14 -6.99 14.58 -3.76
N ASP A 15 -6.40 14.24 -2.61
CA ASP A 15 -4.96 14.02 -2.49
C ASP A 15 -4.48 12.89 -3.42
N ASN A 16 -3.27 13.03 -3.95
CA ASN A 16 -2.66 12.10 -4.89
C ASN A 16 -2.56 10.64 -4.39
N VAL A 17 -2.69 10.38 -3.07
CA VAL A 17 -2.69 9.01 -2.53
C VAL A 17 -4.03 8.28 -2.68
N TYR A 18 -5.11 8.98 -3.03
CA TYR A 18 -6.46 8.42 -3.03
C TYR A 18 -7.08 8.00 -4.39
N PRO A 19 -6.35 7.77 -5.51
CA PRO A 19 -6.93 7.18 -6.72
C PRO A 19 -7.62 5.83 -6.47
N ILE A 20 -7.05 4.96 -5.62
CA ILE A 20 -7.67 3.66 -5.28
C ILE A 20 -8.98 3.84 -4.50
N ARG A 21 -9.04 4.85 -3.63
CA ARG A 21 -10.19 5.13 -2.76
C ARG A 21 -11.33 5.80 -3.54
N PHE A 22 -11.02 6.74 -4.43
CA PHE A 22 -12.01 7.53 -5.16
C PHE A 22 -12.28 7.05 -6.58
N GLY A 23 -11.31 6.44 -7.26
CA GLY A 23 -11.40 5.99 -8.65
C GLY A 23 -12.66 5.18 -9.01
N PRO A 24 -13.20 4.27 -8.15
CA PRO A 24 -14.46 3.59 -8.42
C PRO A 24 -15.68 4.49 -8.62
N TYR A 25 -15.60 5.76 -8.19
CA TYR A 25 -16.69 6.73 -8.18
C TYR A 25 -16.43 7.92 -9.12
N LEU A 26 -15.37 7.88 -9.92
CA LEU A 26 -14.98 8.96 -10.81
C LEU A 26 -15.12 8.54 -12.28
N VAL A 27 -15.39 9.52 -13.13
CA VAL A 27 -15.42 9.36 -14.60
C VAL A 27 -14.01 9.12 -15.12
N ASP A 28 -13.87 8.28 -16.15
CA ASP A 28 -12.63 8.19 -16.93
C ASP A 28 -12.51 9.43 -17.81
N LEU A 29 -11.60 10.34 -17.46
CA LEU A 29 -11.46 11.65 -18.09
C LEU A 29 -11.13 11.57 -19.59
N ARG A 30 -10.54 10.47 -20.08
CA ARG A 30 -10.34 10.23 -21.51
C ARG A 30 -11.63 10.16 -22.32
N THR A 31 -12.77 9.95 -21.67
CA THR A 31 -14.09 9.89 -22.33
C THR A 31 -14.76 11.25 -22.47
N VAL A 32 -14.24 12.27 -21.78
CA VAL A 32 -14.87 13.60 -21.67
C VAL A 32 -13.92 14.76 -21.95
N LEU A 33 -12.61 14.53 -21.96
CA LEU A 33 -11.58 15.50 -22.33
C LEU A 33 -10.92 15.12 -23.67
N PRO A 34 -10.40 16.11 -24.42
CA PRO A 34 -9.59 15.85 -25.61
C PRO A 34 -8.37 14.99 -25.29
N LYS A 35 -7.97 14.14 -26.24
CA LYS A 35 -6.82 13.24 -26.05
C LYS A 35 -5.54 14.04 -25.85
N GLU A 36 -5.36 15.09 -26.63
CA GLU A 36 -4.22 15.99 -26.60
C GLU A 36 -4.05 16.62 -25.21
N HIS A 37 -5.16 16.86 -24.51
CA HIS A 37 -5.15 17.40 -23.15
C HIS A 37 -4.63 16.39 -22.12
N ILE A 38 -5.05 15.12 -22.23
CA ILE A 38 -4.54 14.03 -21.37
C ILE A 38 -3.06 13.74 -21.67
N ASP A 39 -2.67 13.80 -22.95
CA ASP A 39 -1.31 13.50 -23.40
C ASP A 39 -0.28 14.47 -22.78
N MET A 40 -0.65 15.73 -22.51
CA MET A 40 0.20 16.72 -21.80
C MET A 40 0.70 16.24 -20.43
N TYR A 41 -0.07 15.38 -19.75
CA TYR A 41 0.22 14.87 -18.41
C TYR A 41 0.86 13.47 -18.42
N SER A 42 0.84 12.79 -19.56
CA SER A 42 1.14 11.36 -19.63
C SER A 42 2.63 11.01 -19.50
N SER A 43 3.53 11.97 -19.67
CA SER A 43 4.98 11.77 -19.55
C SER A 43 5.53 11.93 -18.12
N GLY A 44 4.69 12.35 -17.16
CA GLY A 44 5.08 12.60 -15.77
C GLY A 44 4.44 11.63 -14.79
N ILE A 45 4.57 11.93 -13.49
CA ILE A 45 4.06 11.09 -12.40
C ILE A 45 2.52 10.94 -12.40
N ALA A 46 1.79 11.75 -13.17
CA ALA A 46 0.34 11.71 -13.26
C ALA A 46 -0.19 10.33 -13.70
N SER A 47 0.55 9.60 -14.54
CA SER A 47 0.16 8.23 -14.94
C SER A 47 0.13 7.27 -13.76
N GLU A 48 0.90 7.53 -12.70
CA GLU A 48 0.93 6.73 -11.47
C GLU A 48 -0.02 7.27 -10.39
N THR A 49 -0.25 8.59 -10.35
CA THR A 49 -1.01 9.24 -9.28
C THR A 49 -2.43 9.59 -9.66
N CYS A 50 -2.84 9.45 -10.93
CA CYS A 50 -4.19 9.84 -11.39
C CYS A 50 -4.97 8.70 -12.03
N THR A 51 -4.47 7.46 -11.96
CA THR A 51 -5.08 6.31 -12.62
C THR A 51 -5.69 5.31 -11.64
N TYR A 52 -6.75 4.62 -12.08
CA TYR A 52 -7.39 3.52 -11.35
C TYR A 52 -7.95 2.49 -12.34
N ASN A 53 -7.47 1.24 -12.29
CA ASN A 53 -7.88 0.15 -13.20
C ASN A 53 -7.87 0.61 -14.67
N ASP A 54 -6.72 1.13 -15.12
CA ASP A 54 -6.48 1.67 -16.47
C ASP A 54 -7.33 2.88 -16.86
N LYS A 55 -8.09 3.50 -15.95
CA LYS A 55 -8.86 4.73 -16.18
C LYS A 55 -8.12 5.94 -15.66
N TRP A 56 -8.16 7.05 -16.41
CA TRP A 56 -7.71 8.35 -15.90
C TRP A 56 -8.82 8.95 -15.05
N VAL A 57 -8.72 8.78 -13.73
CA VAL A 57 -9.76 9.22 -12.79
C VAL A 57 -9.50 10.62 -12.23
N GLY A 58 -8.39 11.24 -12.63
CA GLY A 58 -8.10 12.64 -12.37
C GLY A 58 -7.02 13.21 -13.26
N LEU A 59 -6.75 14.49 -13.09
CA LEU A 59 -5.53 15.17 -13.52
C LEU A 59 -4.97 15.96 -12.33
N PRO A 60 -3.65 16.15 -12.22
CA PRO A 60 -3.08 16.92 -11.13
C PRO A 60 -3.38 18.41 -11.35
N VAL A 61 -3.89 19.06 -10.31
CA VAL A 61 -4.02 20.52 -10.24
C VAL A 61 -2.72 21.13 -9.76
N GLU A 62 -2.07 20.46 -8.82
CA GLU A 62 -0.74 20.79 -8.31
C GLU A 62 0.02 19.49 -8.05
N VAL A 63 1.35 19.56 -8.17
CA VAL A 63 2.27 18.46 -7.84
C VAL A 63 3.26 18.97 -6.82
N ASP A 64 3.28 18.36 -5.63
CA ASP A 64 4.31 18.62 -4.63
C ASP A 64 5.37 17.52 -4.66
N PHE A 65 6.60 17.88 -4.33
CA PHE A 65 7.68 16.92 -4.13
C PHE A 65 8.65 17.43 -3.07
N ASN A 66 9.34 16.49 -2.40
CA ASN A 66 10.29 16.83 -1.35
C ASN A 66 11.66 17.19 -1.91
N VAL A 67 12.28 18.19 -1.30
CA VAL A 67 13.62 18.67 -1.61
C VAL A 67 14.45 18.83 -0.35
N LEU A 68 15.77 18.84 -0.51
CA LEU A 68 16.70 19.22 0.55
C LEU A 68 16.87 20.73 0.55
N TYR A 69 16.42 21.39 1.61
CA TYR A 69 16.71 22.79 1.88
C TYR A 69 18.08 22.87 2.55
N VAL A 70 19.01 23.57 1.90
CA VAL A 70 20.41 23.70 2.35
C VAL A 70 20.71 25.14 2.69
N ASN A 71 21.18 25.39 3.92
CA ASN A 71 21.70 26.70 4.29
C ASN A 71 23.13 26.86 3.74
N GLU A 72 23.25 27.34 2.50
CA GLU A 72 24.54 27.49 1.82
C GLU A 72 25.47 28.51 2.48
N GLU A 73 24.94 29.46 3.25
CA GLU A 73 25.78 30.40 4.01
C GLU A 73 26.56 29.67 5.11
N ILE A 74 25.90 28.74 5.82
CA ILE A 74 26.57 27.89 6.81
C ILE A 74 27.60 27.00 6.13
N LEU A 75 27.26 26.34 5.01
CA LEU A 75 28.23 25.50 4.31
C LEU A 75 29.47 26.30 3.86
N LYS A 76 29.28 27.51 3.34
CA LYS A 76 30.38 28.41 2.96
C LYS A 76 31.25 28.83 4.14
N GLU A 77 30.65 29.13 5.30
CA GLU A 77 31.41 29.48 6.52
C GLU A 77 32.39 28.37 6.93
N TYR A 78 31.98 27.11 6.77
CA TYR A 78 32.75 25.94 7.18
C TYR A 78 33.47 25.24 6.00
N ASN A 79 33.49 25.86 4.82
CA ASN A 79 34.10 25.37 3.59
C ASN A 79 33.66 23.93 3.24
N GLN A 80 32.34 23.70 3.27
CA GLN A 80 31.70 22.42 2.95
C GLN A 80 30.91 22.53 1.63
N GLU A 81 30.76 21.40 0.95
CA GLU A 81 29.95 21.28 -0.27
C GLU A 81 28.54 20.76 0.05
N VAL A 82 27.63 20.89 -0.91
CA VAL A 82 26.27 20.34 -0.78
C VAL A 82 26.36 18.81 -0.85
N PRO A 83 25.85 18.07 0.15
CA PRO A 83 25.98 16.62 0.17
C PRO A 83 25.11 15.95 -0.89
N THR A 84 25.69 15.01 -1.62
CA THR A 84 24.99 14.17 -2.61
C THR A 84 24.66 12.78 -2.07
N THR A 85 25.31 12.37 -0.97
CA THR A 85 25.04 11.11 -0.27
C THR A 85 24.65 11.32 1.19
N TRP A 86 23.91 10.35 1.76
CA TRP A 86 23.56 10.39 3.18
C TRP A 86 24.80 10.37 4.09
N ASN A 87 25.89 9.72 3.67
CA ASN A 87 27.16 9.75 4.40
C ASN A 87 27.77 11.16 4.40
N GLU A 88 27.85 11.80 3.23
CA GLU A 88 28.33 13.19 3.13
C GLU A 88 27.48 14.13 3.99
N LEU A 89 26.15 13.97 4.00
CA LEU A 89 25.26 14.78 4.82
C LEU A 89 25.59 14.62 6.31
N ILE A 90 25.73 13.37 6.78
CA ILE A 90 26.06 13.07 8.18
C ILE A 90 27.42 13.67 8.54
N ASP A 91 28.46 13.40 7.76
CA ASP A 91 29.83 13.81 8.07
C ASP A 91 29.97 15.35 8.03
N THR A 92 29.34 15.99 7.05
CA THR A 92 29.28 17.47 6.93
C THR A 92 28.58 18.08 8.13
N ALA A 93 27.41 17.56 8.50
CA ALA A 93 26.64 18.07 9.62
C ALA A 93 27.37 17.89 10.95
N GLU A 94 27.97 16.71 11.19
CA GLU A 94 28.73 16.42 12.41
C GLU A 94 29.94 17.36 12.55
N TYR A 95 30.68 17.59 11.45
CA TYR A 95 31.79 18.54 11.43
C TYR A 95 31.33 19.96 11.77
N ILE A 96 30.29 20.47 11.09
CA ILE A 96 29.79 21.82 11.32
C ILE A 96 29.29 21.99 12.75
N LEU A 97 28.48 21.05 13.27
CA LEU A 97 27.98 21.13 14.64
C LEU A 97 29.11 21.14 15.67
N LYS A 98 30.16 20.36 15.44
CA LYS A 98 31.34 20.32 16.31
C LYS A 98 32.09 21.65 16.32
N GLU A 99 32.37 22.21 15.15
CA GLU A 99 33.10 23.49 15.05
C GLU A 99 32.24 24.68 15.52
N ASP A 100 30.95 24.66 15.26
CA ASP A 100 29.99 25.67 15.74
C ASP A 100 29.91 25.67 17.27
N ARG A 101 29.84 24.50 17.91
CA ARG A 101 29.82 24.38 19.38
C ARG A 101 31.13 24.81 20.05
N LYS A 102 32.29 24.70 19.36
CA LYS A 102 33.55 25.26 19.86
C LYS A 102 33.52 26.79 19.89
N LYS A 103 32.90 27.42 18.90
CA LYS A 103 32.73 28.88 18.82
C LYS A 103 31.63 29.38 19.78
N ASN A 104 30.52 28.64 19.86
CA ASN A 104 29.36 28.97 20.67
C ASN A 104 28.83 27.71 21.39
N PRO A 105 29.24 27.49 22.66
CA PRO A 105 28.81 26.32 23.44
C PRO A 105 27.29 26.18 23.63
N ASN A 106 26.53 27.28 23.49
CA ASN A 106 25.08 27.32 23.65
C ASN A 106 24.34 27.39 22.31
N SER A 107 24.97 27.00 21.20
CA SER A 107 24.34 27.07 19.89
C SER A 107 23.12 26.14 19.78
N ASP A 108 22.01 26.69 19.30
CA ASP A 108 20.78 25.97 18.94
C ASP A 108 20.73 25.52 17.46
N LEU A 109 21.88 25.51 16.78
CA LEU A 109 21.99 25.02 15.41
C LEU A 109 21.67 23.53 15.37
N SER A 110 20.71 23.15 14.53
CA SER A 110 20.45 21.74 14.25
C SER A 110 21.05 21.27 12.94
N ALA A 111 21.32 19.97 12.85
CA ALA A 111 21.91 19.37 11.65
C ALA A 111 20.87 19.10 10.57
N TYR A 112 19.90 18.24 10.86
CA TYR A 112 18.93 17.77 9.88
C TYR A 112 17.58 17.43 10.53
N ASN A 113 16.51 18.07 10.07
CA ASN A 113 15.16 17.60 10.33
C ASN A 113 14.56 17.01 9.05
N GLY A 114 14.34 15.69 9.10
CA GLY A 114 13.84 14.89 7.99
C GLY A 114 12.35 14.58 8.04
N LEU A 115 11.58 15.15 8.97
CA LEU A 115 10.15 14.82 9.20
C LEU A 115 9.89 13.33 9.44
N PHE A 116 10.67 12.67 10.32
CA PHE A 116 10.43 11.26 10.70
C PHE A 116 9.40 11.14 11.83
N ASP A 117 8.28 11.85 11.69
CA ASP A 117 7.20 11.87 12.68
C ASP A 117 6.03 10.93 12.27
N ILE A 118 5.08 10.73 13.19
CA ILE A 118 3.97 9.79 12.98
C ILE A 118 2.96 10.23 11.91
N SER A 119 2.97 11.51 11.51
CA SER A 119 2.12 12.04 10.45
C SER A 119 2.80 11.97 9.08
N SER A 120 4.01 12.51 8.94
CA SER A 120 4.67 12.73 7.63
C SER A 120 5.79 11.73 7.33
N GLY A 121 6.22 10.95 8.32
CA GLY A 121 7.39 10.07 8.24
C GLY A 121 7.33 8.97 7.18
N MET A 122 6.15 8.68 6.62
CA MET A 122 6.03 7.70 5.54
C MET A 122 6.86 8.14 4.35
N CYS A 123 6.72 9.39 3.90
CA CYS A 123 7.50 9.90 2.79
C CYS A 123 9.00 9.82 3.08
N SER A 124 9.43 10.28 4.25
CA SER A 124 10.83 10.34 4.62
C SER A 124 11.50 8.96 4.69
N ILE A 125 10.80 7.96 5.22
CA ILE A 125 11.29 6.58 5.24
C ILE A 125 11.34 6.02 3.81
N TYR A 126 10.27 6.20 3.04
CA TYR A 126 10.15 5.65 1.69
C TYR A 126 11.17 6.28 0.71
N GLU A 127 11.46 7.58 0.84
CA GLU A 127 12.47 8.29 0.06
C GLU A 127 13.87 7.73 0.30
N ILE A 128 14.25 7.51 1.57
CA ILE A 128 15.54 6.91 1.90
C ILE A 128 15.60 5.48 1.40
N MET A 129 14.58 4.65 1.65
CA MET A 129 14.52 3.29 1.11
C MET A 129 14.66 3.25 -0.40
N TYR A 130 13.95 4.13 -1.10
CA TYR A 130 14.08 4.27 -2.54
C TYR A 130 15.52 4.63 -2.89
N SER A 131 16.15 5.62 -2.26
CA SER A 131 17.52 6.06 -2.59
C SER A 131 18.63 4.98 -2.45
N PHE A 132 18.32 3.81 -1.88
CA PHE A 132 19.24 2.66 -1.72
C PHE A 132 19.15 1.62 -2.85
N ARG A 133 18.55 1.97 -3.98
CA ARG A 133 18.58 1.17 -5.22
C ARG A 133 19.99 0.93 -5.74
N ASN A 134 20.16 -0.09 -6.57
CA ASN A 134 21.47 -0.37 -7.17
C ASN A 134 21.81 0.65 -8.27
N GLN A 135 20.82 0.99 -9.09
CA GLN A 135 20.87 1.97 -10.19
C GLN A 135 19.71 2.98 -10.12
N LYS A 136 19.88 4.12 -10.78
CA LYS A 136 18.90 5.23 -10.80
C LYS A 136 17.49 4.77 -11.18
N ASN A 137 17.37 3.94 -12.22
CA ASN A 137 16.10 3.52 -12.82
C ASN A 137 15.59 2.15 -12.30
N ASP A 138 16.25 1.57 -11.29
CA ASP A 138 15.74 0.35 -10.66
C ASP A 138 14.36 0.62 -10.01
N PRO A 139 13.54 -0.43 -9.81
CA PRO A 139 12.32 -0.31 -9.00
C PRO A 139 12.65 -0.09 -7.52
N PHE A 140 11.63 0.23 -6.72
CA PHE A 140 11.76 0.27 -5.27
C PHE A 140 12.38 -1.03 -4.72
N PRO A 141 13.35 -0.98 -3.79
CA PRO A 141 13.98 -2.20 -3.27
C PRO A 141 12.97 -3.17 -2.66
N ASP A 142 13.13 -4.46 -2.93
CA ASP A 142 12.34 -5.48 -2.22
C ASP A 142 12.52 -5.32 -0.71
N LEU A 143 11.42 -5.36 0.05
CA LEU A 143 11.44 -5.10 1.48
C LEU A 143 12.34 -6.08 2.25
N LEU A 144 12.56 -7.28 1.74
CA LEU A 144 13.40 -8.30 2.35
C LEU A 144 14.85 -8.28 1.83
N SER A 145 15.19 -7.35 0.94
CA SER A 145 16.54 -7.22 0.38
C SER A 145 17.53 -6.58 1.36
N GLU A 146 18.82 -6.84 1.14
CA GLU A 146 19.89 -6.14 1.85
C GLU A 146 19.82 -4.62 1.68
N ASN A 147 19.34 -4.13 0.53
CA ASN A 147 19.24 -2.70 0.25
C ASN A 147 18.18 -2.03 1.15
N ALA A 148 17.04 -2.71 1.38
CA ALA A 148 16.02 -2.22 2.31
C ALA A 148 16.54 -2.21 3.76
N ILE A 149 17.29 -3.23 4.17
CA ILE A 149 17.94 -3.29 5.50
C ILE A 149 18.93 -2.13 5.65
N LYS A 150 19.85 -1.95 4.69
CA LYS A 150 20.84 -0.86 4.69
C LYS A 150 20.18 0.53 4.74
N ALA A 151 19.02 0.69 4.09
CA ALA A 151 18.27 1.94 4.14
C ALA A 151 17.74 2.24 5.56
N LEU A 152 17.12 1.26 6.23
CA LEU A 152 16.65 1.47 7.61
C LEU A 152 17.82 1.72 8.57
N GLU A 153 18.92 0.98 8.41
CA GLU A 153 20.15 1.21 9.16
C GLU A 153 20.68 2.63 8.95
N LYS A 154 20.61 3.16 7.72
CA LYS A 154 20.98 4.54 7.43
C LYS A 154 20.08 5.55 8.16
N ILE A 155 18.77 5.32 8.21
CA ILE A 155 17.85 6.18 8.96
C ILE A 155 18.24 6.21 10.44
N LYS A 156 18.57 5.05 11.01
CA LYS A 156 19.03 4.95 12.40
C LYS A 156 20.36 5.65 12.62
N GLU A 157 21.31 5.53 11.69
CA GLU A 157 22.58 6.25 11.76
C GLU A 157 22.40 7.77 11.71
N ILE A 158 21.54 8.29 10.81
CA ILE A 158 21.20 9.73 10.76
C ILE A 158 20.65 10.18 12.12
N LYS A 159 19.69 9.42 12.68
CA LYS A 159 19.11 9.71 13.99
C LYS A 159 20.17 9.76 15.08
N GLU A 160 21.06 8.76 15.16
CA GLU A 160 22.00 8.60 16.25
C GLU A 160 23.21 9.55 16.17
N ARG A 161 23.68 9.88 14.96
CA ARG A 161 24.89 10.71 14.79
C ARG A 161 24.60 12.20 14.78
N ILE A 162 23.46 12.63 14.23
CA ILE A 162 23.22 14.05 13.95
C ILE A 162 21.87 14.59 14.48
N SER A 163 21.15 13.83 15.30
CA SER A 163 19.87 14.28 15.86
C SER A 163 19.72 13.88 17.33
N SER A 164 18.77 14.52 18.03
CA SER A 164 18.17 13.97 19.24
C SER A 164 16.88 13.21 18.89
N ASP A 165 16.38 12.38 19.80
CA ASP A 165 15.09 11.69 19.63
C ASP A 165 13.94 12.70 19.45
N GLU A 166 13.93 13.77 20.26
CA GLU A 166 12.93 14.84 20.21
C GLU A 166 12.94 15.58 18.86
N GLU A 167 14.13 15.94 18.36
CA GLU A 167 14.25 16.62 17.07
C GLU A 167 13.88 15.69 15.91
N PHE A 168 14.26 14.42 15.98
CA PHE A 168 13.99 13.46 14.91
C PHE A 168 12.49 13.20 14.73
N GLN A 169 11.73 13.21 15.84
CA GLN A 169 10.27 13.06 15.86
C GLN A 169 9.51 14.37 15.66
N SER A 170 10.22 15.49 15.45
CA SER A 170 9.58 16.79 15.33
C SER A 170 8.73 16.92 14.07
N VAL A 171 7.55 17.51 14.25
CA VAL A 171 6.49 17.67 13.24
C VAL A 171 6.65 18.94 12.41
N ILE A 172 5.84 19.08 11.35
CA ILE A 172 5.85 20.20 10.39
C ILE A 172 6.05 21.60 11.03
N PRO A 173 5.32 22.02 12.08
CA PRO A 173 5.54 23.34 12.70
C PRO A 173 6.98 23.62 13.14
N TYR A 174 7.71 22.60 13.60
CA TYR A 174 9.12 22.71 13.96
C TYR A 174 9.98 22.98 12.71
N THR A 175 9.78 22.21 11.65
CA THR A 175 10.49 22.36 10.37
C THR A 175 10.27 23.73 9.76
N ILE A 176 9.01 24.21 9.77
CA ILE A 176 8.67 25.57 9.30
C ILE A 176 9.39 26.62 10.15
N ASN A 177 9.40 26.47 11.48
CA ASN A 177 10.11 27.39 12.35
C ASN A 177 11.61 27.46 12.01
N LYS A 178 12.25 26.31 11.78
CA LYS A 178 13.65 26.21 11.37
C LYS A 178 13.92 26.81 9.98
N LEU A 179 13.06 26.56 9.01
CA LEU A 179 13.13 27.17 7.67
C LEU A 179 13.10 28.71 7.74
N MET A 180 12.25 29.27 8.62
CA MET A 180 12.10 30.72 8.78
C MET A 180 13.26 31.34 9.56
N ASN A 181 13.73 30.69 10.63
CA ASN A 181 14.76 31.26 11.49
C ASN A 181 16.20 31.01 10.96
N GLY A 182 16.42 30.03 10.09
CA GLY A 182 17.75 29.73 9.53
C GLY A 182 18.67 28.94 10.46
N ARG A 183 18.14 28.34 11.53
CA ARG A 183 18.90 27.64 12.58
C ARG A 183 18.92 26.12 12.37
N SER A 184 19.08 25.71 11.12
CA SER A 184 19.34 24.32 10.74
C SER A 184 20.26 24.27 9.52
N ILE A 185 21.17 23.30 9.43
CA ILE A 185 22.07 23.13 8.28
C ILE A 185 21.28 22.61 7.07
N PHE A 186 20.52 21.53 7.30
CA PHE A 186 19.73 20.83 6.31
C PHE A 186 18.29 20.62 6.78
N LEU A 187 17.32 20.78 5.90
CA LEU A 187 15.91 20.48 6.20
C LEU A 187 15.31 19.74 5.00
N LYS A 188 14.44 18.76 5.25
CA LYS A 188 13.63 18.15 4.20
C LYS A 188 12.20 18.67 4.30
N TYR A 189 11.71 19.25 3.21
CA TYR A 189 10.32 19.73 3.12
C TYR A 189 9.84 19.75 1.66
N TRP A 190 8.53 19.96 1.47
CA TRP A 190 7.92 20.16 0.16
C TRP A 190 8.53 21.37 -0.56
N ASN A 191 8.57 21.33 -1.89
CA ASN A 191 9.18 22.36 -2.75
C ASN A 191 8.42 23.71 -2.77
N ASN A 192 7.26 23.79 -2.12
CA ASN A 192 6.34 24.92 -2.17
C ASN A 192 6.66 26.05 -1.18
N ILE A 193 7.79 25.97 -0.45
CA ILE A 193 8.23 27.04 0.45
C ILE A 193 9.38 27.83 -0.17
N TYR A 194 9.15 29.13 -0.34
CA TYR A 194 10.21 30.07 -0.65
C TYR A 194 11.01 30.43 0.61
N SER A 195 12.34 30.40 0.52
CA SER A 195 13.23 30.84 1.59
C SER A 195 14.39 31.65 1.04
N MET A 196 14.75 32.74 1.72
CA MET A 196 15.94 33.53 1.41
C MET A 196 17.23 32.91 1.98
N LYS A 197 17.12 32.03 2.98
CA LYS A 197 18.26 31.43 3.69
C LYS A 197 18.64 30.05 3.18
N TYR A 198 17.70 29.38 2.51
CA TYR A 198 17.87 28.01 2.07
C TYR A 198 17.69 27.91 0.56
N LYS A 199 18.60 27.19 -0.08
CA LYS A 199 18.45 26.77 -1.48
C LYS A 199 17.92 25.33 -1.53
N GLN A 200 17.06 25.04 -2.50
CA GLN A 200 16.52 23.71 -2.71
C GLN A 200 17.50 22.87 -3.56
N HIS A 201 17.72 21.63 -3.15
CA HIS A 201 18.58 20.64 -3.80
C HIS A 201 17.90 19.26 -3.82
N TYR A 202 18.45 18.32 -4.59
CA TYR A 202 18.00 16.92 -4.53
C TYR A 202 18.22 16.34 -3.13
N LEU A 203 17.35 15.42 -2.71
CA LEU A 203 17.61 14.64 -1.51
C LEU A 203 18.86 13.75 -1.73
N PRO A 204 19.71 13.55 -0.71
CA PRO A 204 20.88 12.69 -0.85
C PRO A 204 20.51 11.23 -1.13
N GLY A 205 21.49 10.51 -1.67
CA GLY A 205 21.37 9.10 -2.00
C GLY A 205 22.12 8.16 -1.09
N GLY A 206 21.82 6.86 -1.18
CA GLY A 206 22.77 5.82 -0.76
C GLY A 206 24.06 5.86 -1.60
N LYS A 207 23.94 6.35 -2.84
CA LYS A 207 25.05 6.66 -3.77
C LYS A 207 24.75 7.98 -4.48
N SER A 208 25.81 8.70 -4.88
CA SER A 208 25.64 9.95 -5.61
C SER A 208 24.85 9.72 -6.91
N GLY A 209 23.92 10.62 -7.19
CA GLY A 209 23.01 10.53 -8.35
C GLY A 209 21.81 9.59 -8.22
N ILE A 210 21.68 8.83 -7.11
CA ILE A 210 20.51 7.98 -6.84
C ILE A 210 19.72 8.58 -5.67
N SER A 211 18.61 9.26 -5.98
CA SER A 211 17.79 9.98 -5.01
C SER A 211 16.38 9.38 -4.94
N GLY A 212 15.53 9.99 -4.13
CA GLY A 212 14.11 9.70 -4.06
C GLY A 212 13.34 10.88 -3.48
N SER A 213 12.25 11.26 -4.15
CA SER A 213 11.36 12.33 -3.69
C SER A 213 9.91 11.86 -3.78
N CYS A 214 9.24 11.74 -2.62
CA CYS A 214 7.83 11.39 -2.62
C CYS A 214 7.01 12.50 -3.24
N VAL A 215 5.99 12.08 -3.98
CA VAL A 215 5.04 12.99 -4.62
C VAL A 215 3.81 13.21 -3.75
N GLY A 216 3.41 14.46 -3.62
CA GLY A 216 2.17 14.94 -3.02
C GLY A 216 1.29 15.65 -4.03
N GLY A 217 0.57 16.67 -3.58
CA GLY A 217 -0.33 17.47 -4.40
C GLY A 217 -1.75 16.92 -4.53
N SER A 218 -2.56 17.65 -5.28
CA SER A 218 -4.01 17.47 -5.36
C SER A 218 -4.43 17.19 -6.80
N ASN A 219 -5.30 16.19 -6.95
CA ASN A 219 -5.91 15.79 -8.21
C ASN A 219 -7.36 16.27 -8.28
N ILE A 220 -7.84 16.48 -9.51
CA ILE A 220 -9.23 16.84 -9.80
C ILE A 220 -9.89 15.77 -10.67
N GLY A 221 -11.09 15.34 -10.30
CA GLY A 221 -11.89 14.36 -11.05
C GLY A 221 -13.37 14.70 -11.08
N ILE A 222 -14.13 14.00 -11.94
CA ILE A 222 -15.58 14.21 -12.11
C ILE A 222 -16.34 13.09 -11.42
N ASN A 223 -17.36 13.44 -10.65
CA ASN A 223 -18.23 12.47 -10.01
C ASN A 223 -19.03 11.66 -11.04
N LEU A 224 -18.89 10.33 -11.00
CA LEU A 224 -19.56 9.41 -11.91
C LEU A 224 -21.10 9.51 -11.86
N PHE A 225 -21.66 9.94 -10.73
CA PHE A 225 -23.11 9.99 -10.48
C PHE A 225 -23.76 11.34 -10.81
N SER A 226 -23.00 12.31 -11.32
CA SER A 226 -23.56 13.56 -11.84
C SER A 226 -24.40 13.33 -13.09
N SER A 227 -25.31 14.25 -13.41
CA SER A 227 -26.05 14.21 -14.68
C SER A 227 -25.08 14.43 -15.86
N GLU A 228 -25.42 13.93 -17.04
CA GLU A 228 -24.58 14.08 -18.23
C GLU A 228 -24.30 15.55 -18.59
N GLU A 229 -25.28 16.44 -18.40
CA GLU A 229 -25.10 17.87 -18.57
C GLU A 229 -24.04 18.43 -17.60
N LYS A 230 -24.12 18.04 -16.32
CA LYS A 230 -23.15 18.47 -15.30
C LYS A 230 -21.77 17.88 -15.52
N LYS A 231 -21.66 16.64 -16.01
CA LYS A 231 -20.38 16.03 -16.40
C LYS A 231 -19.70 16.83 -17.52
N LYS A 232 -20.46 17.30 -18.51
CA LYS A 232 -19.92 18.18 -19.57
C LYS A 232 -19.41 19.51 -19.01
N GLY A 233 -20.18 20.15 -18.13
CA GLY A 233 -19.74 21.38 -17.46
C GLY A 233 -18.49 21.17 -16.59
N ALA A 234 -18.44 20.07 -15.84
CA ALA A 234 -17.29 19.69 -15.04
C ALA A 234 -16.06 19.38 -15.90
N ALA A 235 -16.24 18.74 -17.06
CA ALA A 235 -15.15 18.49 -18.00
C ALA A 235 -14.55 19.80 -18.53
N LEU A 236 -15.39 20.76 -18.95
CA LEU A 236 -14.92 22.09 -19.38
C LEU A 236 -14.15 22.83 -18.26
N PHE A 237 -14.63 22.75 -17.02
CA PHE A 237 -13.93 23.35 -15.88
C PHE A 237 -12.57 22.68 -15.61
N ILE A 238 -12.51 21.35 -15.65
CA ILE A 238 -11.25 20.61 -15.49
C ILE A 238 -10.29 20.95 -16.61
N GLU A 239 -10.75 20.93 -17.87
CA GLU A 239 -9.94 21.30 -19.04
C GLU A 239 -9.32 22.69 -18.89
N TYR A 240 -10.12 23.68 -18.48
CA TYR A 240 -9.62 25.02 -18.19
C TYR A 240 -8.56 25.02 -17.08
N LEU A 241 -8.87 24.45 -15.90
CA LEU A 241 -7.99 24.49 -14.73
C LEU A 241 -6.66 23.75 -14.95
N THR A 242 -6.69 22.71 -15.77
CA THR A 242 -5.54 21.85 -16.12
C THR A 242 -4.97 22.20 -17.51
N SER A 243 -5.32 23.37 -18.06
CA SER A 243 -4.75 23.87 -19.29
C SER A 243 -3.32 24.35 -19.07
N LYS A 244 -2.49 24.30 -20.13
CA LYS A 244 -1.11 24.79 -20.09
C LYS A 244 -1.02 26.27 -19.67
N GLU A 245 -1.95 27.09 -20.13
CA GLU A 245 -2.02 28.53 -19.80
C GLU A 245 -2.32 28.74 -18.32
N THR A 246 -3.39 28.12 -17.80
CA THR A 246 -3.76 28.26 -16.38
C THR A 246 -2.70 27.67 -15.46
N GLN A 247 -2.12 26.52 -15.81
CA GLN A 247 -1.04 25.92 -15.03
C GLN A 247 0.20 26.83 -15.00
N LYS A 248 0.58 27.45 -16.12
CA LYS A 248 1.66 28.44 -16.16
C LYS A 248 1.37 29.66 -15.26
N GLU A 249 0.14 30.16 -15.26
CA GLU A 249 -0.27 31.26 -14.37
C GLU A 249 -0.22 30.86 -12.88
N LEU A 250 -0.66 29.65 -12.54
CA LEU A 250 -0.61 29.14 -11.17
C LEU A 250 0.83 28.96 -10.68
N MET A 251 1.73 28.45 -11.52
CA MET A 251 3.16 28.38 -11.20
C MET A 251 3.73 29.76 -10.86
N ALA A 252 3.40 30.77 -11.67
CA ALA A 252 3.91 32.13 -11.49
C ALA A 252 3.31 32.86 -10.27
N SER A 253 2.02 32.66 -9.99
CA SER A 253 1.31 33.38 -8.93
C SER A 253 1.38 32.73 -7.56
N SER A 254 1.49 31.40 -7.51
CA SER A 254 1.30 30.61 -6.29
C SER A 254 2.48 29.71 -5.94
N ASN A 255 3.56 29.73 -6.73
CA ASN A 255 4.75 28.89 -6.56
C ASN A 255 4.42 27.39 -6.41
N ILE A 256 3.40 26.93 -7.14
CA ILE A 256 3.03 25.52 -7.21
C ILE A 256 3.75 24.85 -8.39
N ALA A 257 4.08 23.57 -8.27
CA ALA A 257 4.57 22.78 -9.39
C ALA A 257 3.40 22.10 -10.13
N THR A 258 3.63 21.78 -11.41
CA THR A 258 2.61 21.26 -12.33
C THR A 258 2.96 19.85 -12.81
N GLY A 259 1.94 19.10 -13.22
CA GLY A 259 2.12 17.80 -13.89
C GLY A 259 2.48 17.90 -15.38
N ILE A 260 2.47 19.09 -15.98
CA ILE A 260 2.79 19.29 -17.40
C ILE A 260 4.31 19.47 -17.56
N MET A 261 5.03 18.40 -17.92
CA MET A 261 6.49 18.42 -17.97
C MET A 261 7.07 19.41 -18.98
N GLU A 262 6.36 19.66 -20.07
CA GLU A 262 6.77 20.61 -21.12
C GLU A 262 6.85 22.07 -20.60
N LEU A 263 6.11 22.42 -19.54
CA LEU A 263 6.19 23.78 -18.96
C LEU A 263 7.56 24.05 -18.32
N TYR A 264 8.31 23.02 -17.96
CA TYR A 264 9.67 23.19 -17.44
C TYR A 264 10.70 23.46 -18.55
N ASP A 265 10.32 23.40 -19.83
CA ASP A 265 11.15 23.86 -20.95
C ASP A 265 10.93 25.34 -21.29
N ASP A 266 9.96 26.00 -20.65
CA ASP A 266 9.62 27.41 -20.90
C ASP A 266 10.53 28.36 -20.11
N GLU A 267 11.25 29.24 -20.81
CA GLU A 267 12.21 30.17 -20.21
C GLU A 267 11.57 31.10 -19.17
N GLU A 268 10.30 31.51 -19.32
CA GLU A 268 9.63 32.36 -18.34
C GLU A 268 9.29 31.59 -17.06
N VAL A 269 8.93 30.32 -17.19
CA VAL A 269 8.71 29.43 -16.04
C VAL A 269 10.02 29.23 -15.27
N CYS A 270 11.12 29.02 -15.98
CA CYS A 270 12.42 28.73 -15.38
C CYS A 270 13.10 29.94 -14.73
N LYS A 271 12.56 31.15 -14.91
CA LYS A 271 12.96 32.33 -14.12
C LYS A 271 12.37 32.31 -12.71
N ILE A 272 11.28 31.58 -12.49
CA ILE A 272 10.52 31.54 -11.24
C ILE A 272 10.81 30.24 -10.48
N VAL A 273 10.86 29.12 -11.20
CA VAL A 273 11.08 27.78 -10.66
C VAL A 273 12.42 27.24 -11.15
N ASP A 274 13.14 26.52 -10.29
CA ASP A 274 14.33 25.77 -10.71
C ASP A 274 13.93 24.58 -11.58
N CYS A 275 13.77 24.82 -12.88
CA CYS A 275 13.38 23.80 -13.85
C CYS A 275 14.38 22.64 -13.95
N GLU A 276 15.67 22.91 -13.77
CA GLU A 276 16.71 21.87 -13.83
C GLU A 276 16.58 20.91 -12.64
N LEU A 277 16.27 21.46 -11.45
CA LEU A 277 15.87 20.66 -10.30
C LEU A 277 14.68 19.78 -10.67
N VAL A 278 13.54 20.37 -11.06
CA VAL A 278 12.30 19.60 -11.28
C VAL A 278 12.44 18.49 -12.33
N LYS A 279 13.09 18.79 -13.47
CA LYS A 279 13.29 17.80 -14.55
C LYS A 279 14.08 16.56 -14.13
N ASN A 280 14.93 16.68 -13.12
CA ASN A 280 15.83 15.63 -12.68
C ASN A 280 15.42 14.99 -11.35
N ILE A 281 14.34 15.46 -10.72
CA ILE A 281 13.79 14.82 -9.53
C ILE A 281 13.43 13.37 -9.84
N GLN A 282 13.86 12.47 -8.95
CA GLN A 282 13.50 11.05 -8.99
C GLN A 282 12.25 10.85 -8.16
N PHE A 283 11.09 11.07 -8.80
CA PHE A 283 9.80 10.92 -8.17
C PHE A 283 9.55 9.48 -7.71
N ILE A 284 8.93 9.34 -6.54
CA ILE A 284 8.37 8.07 -6.08
C ILE A 284 6.95 8.25 -5.58
N ASN A 285 6.04 7.45 -6.14
CA ASN A 285 4.70 7.33 -5.59
C ASN A 285 4.71 6.50 -4.30
N ARG A 286 3.86 6.88 -3.36
CA ARG A 286 3.63 6.12 -2.13
C ARG A 286 2.94 4.78 -2.45
N PRO A 287 3.05 3.75 -1.60
CA PRO A 287 2.53 2.40 -1.88
C PRO A 287 1.00 2.30 -1.73
N THR A 288 0.27 3.12 -2.48
CA THR A 288 -1.20 3.24 -2.43
C THR A 288 -1.93 2.02 -2.99
N HIS A 289 -1.24 1.21 -3.80
CA HIS A 289 -1.77 -0.01 -4.39
C HIS A 289 -1.62 -1.25 -3.49
N VAL A 290 -0.79 -1.16 -2.44
CA VAL A 290 -0.46 -2.29 -1.56
C VAL A 290 -1.65 -2.66 -0.67
N ASN A 291 -2.40 -1.67 -0.19
CA ASN A 291 -3.63 -1.88 0.57
C ASN A 291 -4.72 -0.91 0.09
N LYS A 292 -5.97 -1.37 0.11
CA LYS A 292 -7.13 -0.54 -0.21
C LYS A 292 -7.28 0.66 0.73
N ASP A 293 -6.87 0.50 1.99
CA ASP A 293 -6.76 1.59 2.96
C ASP A 293 -5.29 1.99 3.14
N TYR A 294 -4.85 2.94 2.31
CA TYR A 294 -3.50 3.48 2.37
C TYR A 294 -3.18 4.10 3.74
N ASP A 295 -4.14 4.74 4.40
CA ASP A 295 -3.90 5.43 5.67
C ASP A 295 -3.56 4.42 6.78
N GLU A 296 -4.29 3.30 6.81
CA GLU A 296 -4.02 2.19 7.73
C GLU A 296 -2.65 1.57 7.47
N TYR A 297 -2.35 1.26 6.20
CA TYR A 297 -1.05 0.69 5.84
C TYR A 297 0.11 1.63 6.16
N SER A 298 -0.04 2.92 5.86
CA SER A 298 0.98 3.94 6.11
C SER A 298 1.24 4.12 7.61
N ALA A 299 0.19 4.08 8.44
CA ALA A 299 0.33 4.09 9.89
C ALA A 299 1.05 2.85 10.42
N PHE A 300 0.64 1.66 9.97
CA PHE A 300 1.28 0.39 10.32
C PHE A 300 2.77 0.40 9.93
N PHE A 301 3.08 0.83 8.71
CA PHE A 301 4.44 0.90 8.19
C PHE A 301 5.34 1.78 9.07
N ARG A 302 4.89 3.01 9.38
CA ARG A 302 5.64 3.94 10.23
C ARG A 302 5.84 3.38 11.64
N GLU A 303 4.80 2.81 12.22
CA GLU A 303 4.86 2.23 13.57
C GLU A 303 5.92 1.11 13.66
N ARG A 304 5.94 0.19 12.70
CA ARG A 304 6.95 -0.88 12.63
C ARG A 304 8.37 -0.31 12.50
N VAL A 305 8.57 0.69 11.65
CA VAL A 305 9.89 1.35 11.53
C VAL A 305 10.28 2.05 12.83
N PHE A 306 9.34 2.68 13.54
CA PHE A 306 9.61 3.30 14.83
C PHE A 306 9.93 2.30 15.94
N GLU A 307 9.39 1.09 15.91
CA GLU A 307 9.80 0.00 16.81
C GLU A 307 11.26 -0.43 16.59
N TYR A 308 11.82 -0.23 15.40
CA TYR A 308 13.25 -0.41 15.13
C TYR A 308 14.10 0.81 15.55
N LEU A 309 13.61 2.02 15.32
CA LEU A 309 14.36 3.25 15.62
C LEU A 309 14.42 3.57 17.12
N TYR A 310 13.37 3.26 17.86
CA TYR A 310 13.21 3.60 19.29
C TYR A 310 13.02 2.39 20.20
N GLY A 311 12.77 1.21 19.62
CA GLY A 311 12.60 -0.03 20.36
C GLY A 311 13.75 -1.01 20.16
N ASN A 312 13.45 -2.29 20.40
CA ASN A 312 14.44 -3.38 20.42
C ASN A 312 14.35 -4.31 19.20
N LYS A 313 13.50 -4.01 18.21
CA LYS A 313 13.39 -4.84 17.00
C LYS A 313 14.58 -4.59 16.07
N THR A 314 14.89 -5.57 15.22
CA THR A 314 15.88 -5.42 14.15
C THR A 314 15.24 -4.91 12.86
N ALA A 315 16.04 -4.32 11.97
CA ALA A 315 15.58 -3.86 10.65
C ALA A 315 14.94 -5.00 9.84
N SER A 316 15.57 -6.19 9.87
CA SER A 316 15.03 -7.39 9.21
C SER A 316 13.67 -7.79 9.77
N GLN A 317 13.50 -7.84 11.11
CA GLN A 317 12.22 -8.19 11.72
C GLN A 317 11.09 -7.25 11.30
N VAL A 318 11.32 -5.93 11.35
CA VAL A 318 10.26 -4.96 11.01
C VAL A 318 9.93 -4.98 9.52
N LEU A 319 10.94 -5.18 8.65
CA LEU A 319 10.72 -5.30 7.20
C LEU A 319 9.93 -6.57 6.85
N HIS A 320 10.19 -7.68 7.55
CA HIS A 320 9.36 -8.89 7.43
C HIS A 320 7.92 -8.62 7.83
N GLU A 321 7.67 -8.00 8.99
CA GLU A 321 6.31 -7.67 9.43
C GLU A 321 5.57 -6.73 8.45
N ILE A 322 6.28 -5.76 7.87
CA ILE A 322 5.75 -4.86 6.83
C ILE A 322 5.40 -5.62 5.54
N ASN A 323 6.31 -6.49 5.09
CA ASN A 323 6.08 -7.32 3.92
C ASN A 323 4.85 -8.23 4.13
N ASP A 324 4.75 -8.84 5.32
CA ASP A 324 3.70 -9.81 5.68
C ASP A 324 2.31 -9.19 5.76
N TYR A 325 2.22 -7.89 6.05
CA TYR A 325 0.95 -7.17 6.08
C TYR A 325 0.21 -7.21 4.74
N SER A 326 0.93 -7.29 3.62
CA SER A 326 0.34 -7.24 2.27
C SER A 326 0.59 -8.49 1.43
N LYS A 327 1.59 -9.31 1.80
CA LYS A 327 1.96 -10.49 1.02
C LYS A 327 0.94 -11.61 1.20
N ILE A 328 0.37 -12.05 0.09
CA ILE A 328 -0.43 -13.27 0.05
C ILE A 328 0.55 -14.44 -0.07
N TYR A 329 0.76 -15.14 1.03
CA TYR A 329 1.55 -16.36 1.06
C TYR A 329 0.89 -17.46 0.24
N LYS A 330 1.69 -18.10 -0.62
CA LYS A 330 1.26 -19.22 -1.45
C LYS A 330 2.01 -20.46 -1.00
N ILE A 331 1.29 -21.57 -0.86
CA ILE A 331 1.89 -22.87 -0.61
C ILE A 331 2.14 -23.50 -1.98
N SER A 332 3.38 -23.40 -2.48
CA SER A 332 3.82 -24.05 -3.71
C SER A 332 4.19 -25.51 -3.46
N LEU A 333 3.96 -26.36 -4.45
CA LEU A 333 4.47 -27.74 -4.49
C LEU A 333 5.75 -27.86 -5.31
N ASP A 334 6.10 -26.84 -6.07
CA ASP A 334 7.34 -26.76 -6.83
C ASP A 334 8.48 -26.26 -5.92
N GLU A 335 9.69 -26.78 -6.16
CA GLU A 335 10.91 -26.70 -5.32
C GLU A 335 11.15 -25.34 -4.64
N ASP A 336 10.66 -25.19 -3.42
CA ASP A 336 10.96 -24.11 -2.46
C ASP A 336 11.05 -24.69 -1.04
N ASP A 337 11.61 -23.94 -0.09
CA ASP A 337 11.79 -24.30 1.34
C ASP A 337 10.50 -24.80 2.04
N ASN A 338 9.32 -24.48 1.50
CA ASN A 338 8.01 -24.88 2.05
C ASN A 338 7.40 -26.14 1.40
N SER A 339 8.02 -26.71 0.36
CA SER A 339 7.52 -27.89 -0.36
C SER A 339 7.36 -29.11 0.55
N SER A 340 8.27 -29.28 1.51
CA SER A 340 8.21 -30.38 2.50
C SER A 340 7.00 -30.26 3.43
N LEU A 341 6.69 -29.05 3.89
CA LEU A 341 5.53 -28.78 4.75
C LEU A 341 4.22 -28.94 3.96
N ALA A 342 4.22 -28.47 2.71
CA ALA A 342 3.10 -28.61 1.78
C ALA A 342 2.76 -30.09 1.55
N LEU A 343 3.77 -30.91 1.22
CA LEU A 343 3.64 -32.34 1.00
C LEU A 343 3.19 -33.09 2.27
N LEU A 344 3.70 -32.69 3.43
CA LEU A 344 3.26 -33.25 4.71
C LEU A 344 1.76 -32.98 4.95
N PHE A 345 1.30 -31.75 4.70
CA PHE A 345 -0.11 -31.41 4.86
C PHE A 345 -1.01 -32.13 3.84
N ILE A 346 -0.56 -32.28 2.59
CA ILE A 346 -1.25 -33.12 1.58
C ILE A 346 -1.35 -34.56 2.07
N GLY A 347 -0.22 -35.13 2.53
CA GLY A 347 -0.18 -36.50 3.05
C GLY A 347 -1.13 -36.73 4.21
N ILE A 348 -1.23 -35.77 5.14
CA ILE A 348 -2.17 -35.80 6.26
C ILE A 348 -3.62 -35.76 5.76
N LEU A 349 -3.98 -34.81 4.87
CA LEU A 349 -5.33 -34.69 4.34
C LEU A 349 -5.75 -35.95 3.57
N SER A 350 -4.91 -36.42 2.65
CA SER A 350 -5.15 -37.64 1.88
C SER A 350 -5.24 -38.88 2.77
N GLY A 351 -4.37 -38.97 3.78
CA GLY A 351 -4.38 -40.06 4.77
C GLY A 351 -5.68 -40.11 5.57
N LEU A 352 -6.16 -38.96 6.05
CA LEU A 352 -7.44 -38.87 6.77
C LEU A 352 -8.63 -39.25 5.88
N MET A 353 -8.66 -38.77 4.63
CA MET A 353 -9.70 -39.16 3.67
C MET A 353 -9.69 -40.66 3.40
N MET A 354 -8.49 -41.27 3.29
CA MET A 354 -8.35 -42.71 3.12
C MET A 354 -8.86 -43.48 4.35
N ILE A 355 -8.53 -43.03 5.57
CA ILE A 355 -9.01 -43.63 6.82
C ILE A 355 -10.54 -43.56 6.89
N PHE A 356 -11.14 -42.42 6.56
CA PHE A 356 -12.59 -42.26 6.51
C PHE A 356 -13.23 -43.19 5.48
N GLY A 357 -12.67 -43.28 4.27
CA GLY A 357 -13.13 -44.22 3.25
C GLY A 357 -13.05 -45.68 3.71
N LEU A 358 -11.91 -46.10 4.30
CA LEU A 358 -11.71 -47.45 4.81
C LEU A 358 -12.63 -47.79 5.99
N SER A 359 -13.02 -46.79 6.79
CA SER A 359 -13.96 -47.00 7.91
C SER A 359 -15.31 -47.55 7.46
N LEU A 360 -15.72 -47.32 6.20
CA LEU A 360 -16.97 -47.86 5.65
C LEU A 360 -16.97 -49.39 5.57
N VAL A 361 -15.81 -50.05 5.52
CA VAL A 361 -15.70 -51.53 5.58
C VAL A 361 -16.28 -52.07 6.89
N LEU A 362 -16.18 -51.31 7.98
CA LEU A 362 -16.71 -51.70 9.29
C LEU A 362 -18.23 -51.94 9.27
N LEU A 363 -18.96 -51.30 8.34
CA LEU A 363 -20.41 -51.47 8.15
C LEU A 363 -20.79 -52.88 7.66
N TYR A 364 -19.83 -53.64 7.12
CA TYR A 364 -20.04 -54.98 6.56
C TYR A 364 -19.53 -56.10 7.47
N ILE A 365 -18.77 -55.77 8.52
CA ILE A 365 -18.22 -56.74 9.46
C ILE A 365 -19.26 -57.05 10.54
N LYS A 366 -19.68 -58.32 10.64
CA LYS A 366 -20.72 -58.78 11.59
C LYS A 366 -20.47 -58.33 13.03
N LYS A 367 -19.22 -58.35 13.49
CA LYS A 367 -18.81 -57.94 14.85
C LYS A 367 -19.20 -56.49 15.19
N PHE A 368 -19.16 -55.58 14.21
CA PHE A 368 -19.39 -54.16 14.44
C PHE A 368 -20.82 -53.69 14.17
N LYS A 369 -21.68 -54.55 13.63
CA LYS A 369 -23.06 -54.22 13.22
C LYS A 369 -23.86 -53.51 14.33
N LYS A 370 -23.71 -53.92 15.60
CA LYS A 370 -24.44 -53.32 16.74
C LYS A 370 -24.16 -51.83 16.91
N TYR A 371 -22.95 -51.36 16.60
CA TYR A 371 -22.54 -49.97 16.79
C TYR A 371 -23.02 -49.03 15.68
N TYR A 372 -23.30 -49.56 14.48
CA TYR A 372 -23.66 -48.76 13.30
C TYR A 372 -25.14 -48.82 12.94
N ASN A 373 -25.98 -49.41 13.78
CA ASN A 373 -27.43 -49.59 13.54
C ASN A 373 -28.24 -48.27 13.54
N PHE A 374 -27.67 -47.15 13.99
CA PHE A 374 -28.38 -45.87 14.05
C PHE A 374 -28.73 -45.35 12.65
N LEU A 375 -27.77 -45.26 11.75
CA LEU A 375 -27.99 -44.85 10.36
C LEU A 375 -28.05 -46.06 9.41
N SER A 376 -28.71 -45.90 8.26
CA SER A 376 -28.60 -46.87 7.16
C SER A 376 -27.18 -46.83 6.58
N LYS A 377 -26.80 -47.86 5.82
CA LYS A 377 -25.50 -47.89 5.16
C LYS A 377 -25.33 -46.69 4.22
N ASP A 378 -26.34 -46.39 3.41
CA ASP A 378 -26.33 -45.27 2.47
C ASP A 378 -26.10 -43.92 3.18
N PHE A 379 -26.71 -43.75 4.35
CA PHE A 379 -26.51 -42.56 5.18
C PHE A 379 -25.09 -42.46 5.76
N TRP A 380 -24.48 -43.59 6.14
CA TRP A 380 -23.06 -43.59 6.52
C TRP A 380 -22.15 -43.24 5.33
N PHE A 381 -22.44 -43.75 4.13
CA PHE A 381 -21.71 -43.36 2.91
C PHE A 381 -21.82 -41.86 2.65
N ILE A 382 -23.02 -41.29 2.75
CA ILE A 382 -23.26 -39.85 2.57
C ILE A 382 -22.47 -39.02 3.60
N SER A 383 -22.49 -39.40 4.88
CA SER A 383 -21.73 -38.70 5.91
C SER A 383 -20.21 -38.75 5.65
N ILE A 384 -19.67 -39.92 5.30
CA ILE A 384 -18.24 -40.05 4.98
C ILE A 384 -17.86 -39.24 3.74
N LEU A 385 -18.70 -39.23 2.70
CA LEU A 385 -18.50 -38.37 1.53
C LEU A 385 -18.46 -36.89 1.93
N GLY A 386 -19.36 -36.47 2.81
CA GLY A 386 -19.38 -35.11 3.36
C GLY A 386 -18.07 -34.75 4.08
N LEU A 387 -17.54 -35.64 4.92
CA LEU A 387 -16.26 -35.42 5.60
C LEU A 387 -15.09 -35.32 4.60
N CYS A 388 -15.08 -36.18 3.58
CA CYS A 388 -14.10 -36.13 2.51
C CYS A 388 -14.17 -34.83 1.70
N LEU A 389 -15.36 -34.27 1.47
CA LEU A 389 -15.49 -32.96 0.81
C LEU A 389 -14.99 -31.81 1.68
N ILE A 390 -15.26 -31.83 2.98
CA ILE A 390 -14.73 -30.81 3.91
C ILE A 390 -13.19 -30.86 3.93
N LEU A 391 -12.60 -32.04 4.06
CA LEU A 391 -11.14 -32.20 4.02
C LEU A 391 -10.57 -31.82 2.64
N GLY A 392 -11.27 -32.19 1.57
CA GLY A 392 -10.88 -31.89 0.20
C GLY A 392 -10.80 -30.39 -0.09
N ALA A 393 -11.60 -29.57 0.61
CA ALA A 393 -11.54 -28.12 0.51
C ALA A 393 -10.18 -27.55 0.92
N GLY A 394 -9.40 -28.27 1.76
CA GLY A 394 -8.03 -27.91 2.12
C GLY A 394 -7.06 -27.91 0.93
N PHE A 395 -7.31 -28.73 -0.10
CA PHE A 395 -6.48 -28.74 -1.31
C PHE A 395 -6.62 -27.47 -2.17
N LEU A 396 -7.66 -26.66 -1.94
CA LEU A 396 -7.85 -25.40 -2.65
C LEU A 396 -6.99 -24.26 -2.12
N GLU A 397 -6.30 -24.45 -0.99
CA GLU A 397 -5.35 -23.49 -0.42
C GLU A 397 -3.97 -23.54 -1.11
N TYR A 398 -3.72 -24.55 -1.94
CA TYR A 398 -2.43 -24.73 -2.61
C TYR A 398 -2.33 -23.94 -3.90
N GLY A 399 -1.13 -23.43 -4.18
CA GLY A 399 -0.83 -22.58 -5.33
C GLY A 399 -1.54 -21.24 -5.27
N ASP A 400 -1.82 -20.65 -6.43
CA ASP A 400 -2.44 -19.32 -6.51
C ASP A 400 -3.86 -19.32 -5.95
N ILE A 401 -4.13 -18.38 -5.04
CA ILE A 401 -5.48 -18.05 -4.58
C ILE A 401 -6.20 -17.36 -5.74
N SER A 402 -7.33 -17.94 -6.16
CA SER A 402 -8.21 -17.34 -7.17
C SER A 402 -9.61 -17.16 -6.61
N LYS A 403 -10.38 -16.23 -7.19
CA LYS A 403 -11.79 -16.04 -6.84
C LYS A 403 -12.57 -17.35 -6.94
N PHE A 404 -12.27 -18.17 -7.95
CA PHE A 404 -12.85 -19.50 -8.12
C PHE A 404 -12.53 -20.41 -6.94
N LYS A 405 -11.25 -20.57 -6.56
CA LYS A 405 -10.85 -21.41 -5.43
C LYS A 405 -11.48 -20.94 -4.12
N CYS A 406 -11.51 -19.64 -3.84
CA CYS A 406 -12.16 -19.10 -2.65
C CYS A 406 -13.66 -19.44 -2.59
N GLN A 407 -14.38 -19.26 -3.70
CA GLN A 407 -15.81 -19.57 -3.75
C GLN A 407 -16.06 -21.08 -3.67
N PHE A 408 -15.29 -21.87 -4.42
CA PHE A 408 -15.44 -23.31 -4.48
C PHE A 408 -15.10 -23.98 -3.15
N LYS A 409 -14.12 -23.45 -2.40
CA LYS A 409 -13.82 -23.89 -1.03
C LYS A 409 -15.05 -23.81 -0.13
N TRP A 410 -15.72 -22.66 -0.12
CA TRP A 410 -16.93 -22.49 0.69
C TRP A 410 -18.05 -23.41 0.23
N ILE A 411 -18.21 -23.64 -1.08
CA ILE A 411 -19.17 -24.61 -1.62
C ILE A 411 -18.86 -26.02 -1.09
N MET A 412 -17.61 -26.47 -1.18
CA MET A 412 -17.21 -27.80 -0.68
C MET A 412 -17.44 -27.96 0.83
N VAL A 413 -17.09 -26.95 1.62
CA VAL A 413 -17.30 -26.97 3.08
C VAL A 413 -18.79 -26.98 3.42
N THR A 414 -19.57 -26.07 2.85
CA THR A 414 -21.01 -25.99 3.12
C THR A 414 -21.74 -27.25 2.67
N PHE A 415 -21.47 -27.74 1.45
CA PHE A 415 -22.09 -28.96 0.94
C PHE A 415 -21.66 -30.18 1.77
N GLY A 416 -20.39 -30.28 2.15
CA GLY A 416 -19.89 -31.36 2.99
C GLY A 416 -20.48 -31.36 4.42
N ILE A 417 -20.72 -30.18 5.01
CA ILE A 417 -21.44 -30.05 6.29
C ILE A 417 -22.89 -30.52 6.13
N THR A 418 -23.56 -30.09 5.06
CA THR A 418 -24.93 -30.49 4.75
C THR A 418 -25.06 -32.02 4.62
N LEU A 419 -24.15 -32.67 3.89
CA LEU A 419 -24.12 -34.14 3.77
C LEU A 419 -23.87 -34.85 5.11
N ASN A 420 -23.17 -34.23 6.06
CA ASN A 420 -23.00 -34.80 7.39
C ASN A 420 -24.25 -34.64 8.27
N LEU A 421 -24.93 -33.50 8.20
CA LEU A 421 -26.08 -33.19 9.03
C LEU A 421 -27.36 -33.89 8.57
N ILE A 422 -27.59 -33.99 7.25
CA ILE A 422 -28.82 -34.56 6.67
C ILE A 422 -29.12 -35.97 7.22
N PRO A 423 -28.18 -36.94 7.20
CA PRO A 423 -28.42 -38.28 7.71
C PRO A 423 -28.91 -38.33 9.17
N ILE A 424 -28.30 -37.51 10.04
CA ILE A 424 -28.62 -37.44 11.45
C ILE A 424 -29.98 -36.78 11.65
N LEU A 425 -30.20 -35.62 11.01
CA LEU A 425 -31.46 -34.89 11.11
C LEU A 425 -32.63 -35.73 10.58
N HIS A 426 -32.47 -36.38 9.43
CA HIS A 426 -33.47 -37.28 8.88
C HIS A 426 -33.85 -38.37 9.89
N LYS A 427 -32.85 -39.01 10.51
CA LYS A 427 -33.11 -40.04 11.52
C LYS A 427 -33.83 -39.47 12.74
N LEU A 428 -33.44 -38.30 13.23
CA LEU A 428 -34.11 -37.65 14.37
C LEU A 428 -35.57 -37.27 14.06
N PHE A 429 -35.85 -36.78 12.83
CA PHE A 429 -37.21 -36.44 12.42
C PHE A 429 -38.11 -37.66 12.24
N VAL A 430 -37.58 -38.76 11.69
CA VAL A 430 -38.33 -40.03 11.56
C VAL A 430 -38.69 -40.62 12.92
N TYR A 431 -37.81 -40.50 13.92
CA TYR A 431 -38.03 -41.04 15.27
C TYR A 431 -38.49 -39.97 16.27
N PHE A 432 -39.09 -38.89 15.78
CA PHE A 432 -39.62 -37.84 16.65
C PHE A 432 -40.69 -38.42 17.60
N PRO A 433 -40.69 -38.10 18.91
CA PRO A 433 -41.56 -38.74 19.89
C PRO A 433 -43.06 -38.49 19.67
N GLU A 434 -43.41 -37.34 19.08
CA GLU A 434 -44.79 -36.94 18.85
C GLU A 434 -45.21 -37.14 17.39
N GLU A 435 -46.45 -37.60 17.17
CA GLU A 435 -47.01 -37.65 15.83
C GLU A 435 -47.25 -36.23 15.31
N ASN A 436 -46.55 -35.89 14.23
CA ASN A 436 -46.76 -34.63 13.53
C ASN A 436 -46.70 -34.89 12.01
N LYS A 437 -47.40 -34.03 11.26
CA LYS A 437 -47.52 -34.15 9.80
C LYS A 437 -46.17 -34.19 9.08
N TYR A 438 -45.13 -33.53 9.61
CA TYR A 438 -43.82 -33.44 8.97
C TYR A 438 -43.02 -34.75 9.16
N SER A 439 -42.99 -35.32 10.37
CA SER A 439 -42.35 -36.62 10.64
C SER A 439 -43.02 -37.75 9.86
N THR A 440 -44.35 -37.73 9.73
CA THR A 440 -45.10 -38.72 8.93
C THR A 440 -44.82 -38.55 7.44
N TRP A 441 -44.72 -37.32 6.95
CA TRP A 441 -44.37 -37.02 5.56
C TRP A 441 -42.94 -37.44 5.21
N ILE A 442 -41.95 -37.16 6.08
CA ILE A 442 -40.55 -37.57 5.91
C ILE A 442 -40.40 -39.10 5.90
N LYS A 443 -41.22 -39.84 6.67
CA LYS A 443 -41.24 -41.32 6.64
C LYS A 443 -41.68 -41.91 5.29
N ILE A 444 -42.49 -41.18 4.53
CA ILE A 444 -43.12 -41.66 3.29
C ILE A 444 -42.25 -41.34 2.05
N ILE A 445 -41.43 -40.30 2.11
CA ILE A 445 -40.59 -39.89 0.98
C ILE A 445 -39.31 -40.71 0.93
N ASP A 446 -39.06 -41.32 -0.24
CA ASP A 446 -37.81 -42.02 -0.52
C ASP A 446 -36.66 -41.03 -0.71
N ILE A 447 -35.52 -41.35 -0.10
CA ILE A 447 -34.41 -40.44 0.23
C ILE A 447 -33.72 -39.82 -0.99
N SER A 448 -33.95 -40.36 -2.19
CA SER A 448 -33.48 -39.81 -3.47
C SER A 448 -33.90 -38.36 -3.73
N PHE A 449 -34.89 -37.82 -3.01
CA PHE A 449 -35.38 -36.45 -3.19
C PHE A 449 -34.57 -35.38 -2.43
N TYR A 450 -33.87 -35.74 -1.34
CA TYR A 450 -33.15 -34.77 -0.50
C TYR A 450 -31.75 -34.42 -0.99
N SER A 451 -31.16 -35.25 -1.86
CA SER A 451 -29.86 -34.98 -2.50
C SER A 451 -29.89 -33.78 -3.46
N PHE A 452 -31.09 -33.29 -3.82
CA PHE A 452 -31.32 -32.25 -4.82
C PHE A 452 -31.86 -30.93 -4.25
N LEU A 453 -32.15 -30.86 -2.94
CA LEU A 453 -32.91 -29.76 -2.34
C LEU A 453 -32.07 -28.68 -1.64
N PHE A 454 -30.74 -28.78 -1.66
CA PHE A 454 -29.84 -27.74 -1.12
C PHE A 454 -28.56 -27.57 -1.94
#